data_AF-A0A370GK01-F1
#
_entry.id   AF-A0A370GK01-F1
#
_cell.length_a   1.000
_cell.length_b   1.000
_cell.length_c   1.000
_cell.angle_alpha   90.00
_cell.angle_beta   90.00
_cell.angle_gamma   90.00
#
_symmetry.space_group_name_H-M   'P 1'
#
loop_
_entity.id
_entity.type
_entity.pdbx_description
1 polymer ?
#
loop_
_entity_poly.entity_id
_entity_poly.type
_entity_poly.pdbx_seq_one_letter_code
_entity_poly.pdbx_strand_id
1 'polypeptide(L)' 'MIAVECHLAVEWGVAGMPICDYRAEEIVAAVFAAGVRRQGLARQVTVDAQVSAEMKPLPYQRLFLP' A
#
# COMPACT_ATOMS: atom_id res chain seq x y z
N MET A 1 19.49 -1.19 -8.92
CA MET A 1 18.91 -1.29 -7.56
C MET A 1 17.89 -2.41 -7.61
N ILE A 2 17.98 -3.40 -6.72
CA ILE A 2 16.89 -4.37 -6.56
C ILE A 2 15.82 -3.64 -5.76
N ALA A 3 14.64 -3.43 -6.36
CA ALA A 3 13.53 -2.83 -5.63
C ALA A 3 13.10 -3.81 -4.52
N VAL A 4 13.13 -3.35 -3.27
CA VAL A 4 12.62 -4.13 -2.14
C VAL A 4 11.10 -4.04 -2.19
N GLU A 5 10.44 -5.17 -2.40
CA GLU A 5 8.97 -5.24 -2.34
C GLU A 5 8.52 -5.33 -0.88
N CYS A 6 7.37 -4.74 -0.59
CA CYS A 6 6.72 -4.75 0.70
C CYS A 6 5.21 -4.97 0.54
N HIS A 7 4.59 -5.34 1.65
CA HIS A 7 3.16 -5.46 1.79
C HIS A 7 2.57 -4.14 2.29
N LEU A 8 1.47 -3.72 1.66
CA LEU A 8 0.70 -2.56 2.01
C LEU A 8 -0.76 -2.99 2.23
N ALA A 9 -1.20 -2.97 3.48
CA ALA A 9 -2.60 -3.22 3.86
C ALA A 9 -3.34 -1.91 4.12
N VAL A 10 -4.52 -1.75 3.50
CA VAL A 10 -5.35 -0.54 3.61
C VAL A 10 -6.76 -0.89 4.09
N GLU A 11 -7.14 -0.36 5.25
CA GLU A 11 -8.52 -0.39 5.75
C GLU A 11 -9.20 0.95 5.44
N TRP A 12 -10.10 0.97 4.47
CA TRP A 12 -10.78 2.21 4.04
C TRP A 12 -11.87 2.70 5.01
N GLY A 13 -12.31 1.87 5.95
CA GLY A 13 -13.37 2.21 6.90
C GLY A 13 -14.78 2.25 6.29
N VAL A 14 -14.96 1.73 5.07
CA VAL A 14 -16.27 1.62 4.41
C VAL A 14 -16.93 0.29 4.82
N ALA A 15 -18.17 0.36 5.30
CA ALA A 15 -18.90 -0.82 5.73
C ALA A 15 -19.02 -1.85 4.59
N GLY A 16 -18.63 -3.10 4.87
CA GLY A 16 -18.65 -4.20 3.88
C GLY A 16 -17.46 -4.20 2.91
N MET A 17 -16.55 -3.23 2.98
CA MET A 17 -15.32 -3.23 2.18
C MET A 17 -14.22 -3.99 2.93
N PRO A 18 -13.59 -5.01 2.32
CA PRO A 18 -12.48 -5.71 2.94
C PRO A 18 -11.21 -4.84 3.01
N ILE A 19 -10.27 -5.26 3.85
CA ILE A 19 -8.89 -4.74 3.81
C ILE A 19 -8.32 -5.04 2.43
N CYS A 20 -7.65 -4.06 1.85
CA CYS A 20 -7.01 -4.21 0.56
C CYS A 20 -5.51 -4.46 0.77
N ASP A 21 -5.07 -5.66 0.43
CA ASP A 21 -3.66 -6.07 0.52
C ASP A 21 -2.96 -5.92 -0.83
N TYR A 22 -1.89 -5.13 -0.84
CA TYR A 22 -1.09 -4.84 -2.02
C TYR A 22 0.37 -5.20 -1.83
N ARG A 23 1.02 -5.57 -2.94
CA ARG A 23 2.46 -5.63 -3.07
C ARG A 23 2.97 -4.38 -3.79
N ALA A 24 3.97 -3.71 -3.26
CA ALA A 24 4.55 -2.52 -3.88
C ALA A 24 6.05 -2.40 -3.57
N GLU A 25 6.77 -1.65 -4.38
CA GLU A 25 8.12 -1.20 -4.02
C GLU A 25 8.07 -0.38 -2.71
N GLU A 26 9.06 -0.55 -1.84
CA GLU A 26 9.11 0.10 -0.52
C GLU A 26 8.90 1.62 -0.59
N ILE A 27 9.55 2.29 -1.54
CA ILE A 27 9.40 3.73 -1.74
C ILE A 27 7.97 4.11 -2.15
N VAL A 28 7.36 3.32 -3.04
CA VAL A 28 5.98 3.52 -3.51
C VAL A 28 5.01 3.35 -2.35
N ALA A 29 5.15 2.28 -1.56
CA ALA A 29 4.31 2.03 -0.41
C ALA A 29 4.43 3.14 0.64
N ALA A 30 5.65 3.63 0.90
CA ALA A 30 5.89 4.74 1.82
C ALA A 30 5.20 6.03 1.36
N VAL A 31 5.35 6.40 0.07
CA VAL A 31 4.73 7.60 -0.52
C VAL A 31 3.20 7.48 -0.49
N PHE A 32 2.66 6.33 -0.89
CA PHE A 32 1.21 6.07 -0.85
C PHE A 32 0.67 6.16 0.59
N ALA A 33 1.32 5.49 1.54
CA ALA A 33 0.90 5.48 2.93
C ALA A 33 0.92 6.88 3.55
N ALA A 34 1.95 7.68 3.26
CA ALA A 34 2.02 9.07 3.68
C ALA A 34 0.87 9.89 3.06
N GLY A 35 0.59 9.71 1.77
CA GLY A 35 -0.49 10.39 1.05
C GLY A 35 -1.87 10.09 1.64
N VAL A 36 -2.17 8.82 1.90
CA VAL A 36 -3.44 8.36 2.49
C VAL A 36 -3.62 8.86 3.92
N ARG A 37 -2.58 8.75 4.75
CA ARG A 37 -2.61 9.25 6.14
C ARG A 37 -2.83 10.75 6.19
N ARG A 38 -2.11 11.53 5.37
CA ARG A 38 -2.22 12.99 5.31
C ARG A 38 -3.64 13.46 4.93
N GLN A 39 -4.31 12.71 4.07
CA GLN A 39 -5.64 13.06 3.58
C GLN A 39 -6.79 12.46 4.40
N GLY A 40 -6.48 11.60 5.39
CA GLY A 40 -7.49 10.92 6.19
C GLY A 40 -8.39 9.98 5.37
N LEU A 41 -7.88 9.44 4.26
CA LEU A 41 -8.68 8.64 3.31
C LEU A 41 -8.95 7.22 3.79
N ALA A 42 -8.11 6.68 4.67
CA ALA A 42 -8.24 5.34 5.21
C ALA A 42 -8.31 5.41 6.73
N ARG A 43 -9.05 4.45 7.30
CA ARG A 43 -9.08 4.22 8.74
C ARG A 43 -7.74 3.72 9.25
N GLN A 44 -7.09 2.84 8.49
CA GLN A 44 -5.77 2.31 8.82
C GLN A 44 -4.96 2.02 7.55
N VAL A 45 -3.66 2.29 7.62
CA VAL A 45 -2.68 1.87 6.61
C VAL A 45 -1.47 1.27 7.33
N THR A 46 -1.10 0.06 6.93
CA THR A 46 0.06 -0.68 7.45
C THR A 46 1.02 -1.00 6.31
N VAL A 47 2.32 -0.91 6.57
CA VAL A 47 3.38 -1.32 5.65
C VAL A 47 4.32 -2.26 6.39
N ASP A 48 4.61 -3.42 5.81
CA ASP A 48 5.48 -4.42 6.40
C ASP A 48 6.22 -5.25 5.32
N ALA A 49 7.15 -6.11 5.74
CA ALA A 49 7.98 -6.90 4.83
C ALA A 49 7.36 -8.26 4.44
N GLN A 50 6.14 -8.58 4.85
CA GLN A 50 5.50 -9.87 4.62
C GLN A 50 4.86 -9.94 3.23
N VAL A 51 5.69 -10.12 2.20
CA VAL A 51 5.21 -10.24 0.82
C VAL A 51 4.81 -11.69 0.52
N SER A 52 3.67 -11.86 -0.15
CA SER A 52 3.25 -13.15 -0.72
C SER A 52 2.99 -13.04 -2.22
N ALA A 53 3.07 -14.17 -2.93
CA ALA A 53 2.82 -14.22 -4.37
C ALA A 53 1.34 -14.00 -4.75
N GLU A 54 0.43 -14.12 -3.77
CA GLU A 54 -1.02 -13.97 -3.96
C GLU A 54 -1.48 -12.50 -3.90
N MET A 55 -0.62 -11.61 -3.36
CA MET A 55 -0.91 -10.19 -3.25
C MET A 55 -0.95 -9.51 -4.62
N LYS A 56 -1.94 -8.64 -4.80
CA LYS A 56 -2.06 -7.86 -6.04
C LYS A 56 -1.06 -6.71 -6.03
N PRO A 57 -0.43 -6.37 -7.16
CA PRO A 57 0.41 -5.18 -7.22
C PRO A 57 -0.41 -3.92 -6.92
N LEU A 58 0.18 -2.94 -6.23
CA LEU A 58 -0.46 -1.65 -6.02
C LEU A 58 -0.76 -1.00 -7.39
N PRO A 59 -2.03 -0.62 -7.65
CA PRO A 59 -2.39 0.02 -8.91
C PRO A 59 -1.59 1.30 -9.14
N TYR A 60 -1.15 1.50 -10.38
CA TYR A 60 -0.46 2.72 -10.80
C TYR A 60 0.77 3.09 -9.96
N GLN A 61 1.51 2.11 -9.43
CA GLN A 61 2.73 2.32 -8.62
C GLN A 61 3.72 3.35 -9.20
N ARG A 62 3.84 3.42 -10.54
CA ARG A 62 4.69 4.37 -11.24
C ARG A 62 4.35 5.83 -10.99
N LEU A 63 3.11 6.14 -10.59
CA LEU A 63 2.69 7.51 -10.25
C LEU A 63 3.25 7.98 -8.89
N PHE A 64 3.78 7.06 -8.08
CA PHE A 64 4.32 7.35 -6.75
C PHE A 64 5.85 7.32 -6.70
N LEU A 65 6.50 7.04 -7.83
CA LEU A 65 7.95 7.14 -7.94
C LEU A 65 8.33 8.63 -8.08
N PRO A 66 9.35 9.10 -7.35
CA PRO A 66 9.86 10.47 -7.47
C PRO A 66 10.55 10.74 -8.81
#